data_AF-A0A3A4AX42-F1
#
_entry.id   AF-A0A3A4AX42-F1
#
_cell.length_a   1.000
_cell.length_b   1.000
_cell.length_c   1.000
_cell.angle_alpha   90.00
_cell.angle_beta   90.00
_cell.angle_gamma   90.00
#
_symmetry.space_group_name_H-M   'P 1'
#
loop_
_entity.id
_entity.type
_entity.pdbx_description
1 polymer ?
#
loop_
_entity_poly.entity_id
_entity_poly.type
_entity_poly.pdbx_seq_one_letter_code
_entity_poly.pdbx_strand_id
1 'polypeptide(L)'
;MAAFRRSPLRNATGQPQALAFSEGTVHIPQDVPAGFTREERVPIGRLVFPGGARAGVDAVELGPALGLPRPQAGGLTLVSRFVAEASPRRDLVYRDRLVRDESGHATAARALARPGERVRRPAPIPAGEVEIHLDQLVNLTPHDVVVHSPDGARHVLPPGGTPPRCRERRRVISALPVPGGWTMPVYEVDFGEAENLPERRPGVWYIVNRFVAEASGRPDLVYPDGLIQDGTGMITGCHTLALAA
;
A
#
# COMPACT_ATOMS: atom_id res chain seq x y z
N MET A 1 -6.58 -24.21 27.22
CA MET A 1 -7.28 -23.85 25.96
C MET A 1 -7.91 -22.48 26.15
N ALA A 2 -7.38 -21.43 25.50
CA ALA A 2 -7.95 -20.09 25.63
C ALA A 2 -9.32 -20.03 24.92
N ALA A 3 -10.35 -19.63 25.65
CA ALA A 3 -11.68 -19.42 25.09
C ALA A 3 -11.63 -18.23 24.10
N PHE A 4 -11.68 -18.52 22.81
CA PHE A 4 -11.71 -17.51 21.77
C PHE A 4 -13.02 -16.72 21.86
N ARG A 5 -12.95 -15.45 22.27
CA ARG A 5 -14.11 -14.56 22.28
C ARG A 5 -14.57 -14.29 20.84
N ARG A 6 -15.87 -14.44 20.59
CA ARG A 6 -16.51 -14.00 19.34
C ARG A 6 -16.37 -12.48 19.23
N SER A 7 -15.43 -11.98 18.43
CA SER A 7 -15.32 -10.56 18.12
C SER A 7 -16.14 -10.25 16.87
N PRO A 8 -17.21 -9.43 16.94
CA PRO A 8 -17.98 -9.06 15.76
C PRO A 8 -17.15 -8.16 14.84
N LEU A 9 -17.13 -8.48 13.55
CA LEU A 9 -16.56 -7.63 12.50
C LEU A 9 -17.59 -6.59 12.05
N ARG A 10 -17.17 -5.33 11.90
CA ARG A 10 -18.04 -4.20 11.59
C ARG A 10 -17.51 -3.35 10.44
N ASN A 11 -18.43 -2.75 9.68
CA ASN A 11 -18.14 -1.85 8.57
C ASN A 11 -18.01 -0.38 9.03
N ALA A 12 -17.93 0.55 8.08
CA ALA A 12 -17.74 1.97 8.30
C ALA A 12 -18.75 2.67 9.20
N THR A 13 -20.00 2.21 9.19
CA THR A 13 -21.09 2.81 9.94
C THR A 13 -21.24 2.16 11.32
N GLY A 14 -20.32 1.27 11.70
CA GLY A 14 -20.39 0.50 12.94
C GLY A 14 -21.43 -0.62 12.89
N GLN A 15 -22.05 -0.87 11.73
CA GLN A 15 -22.98 -1.97 11.52
C GLN A 15 -22.21 -3.30 11.41
N PRO A 16 -22.80 -4.43 11.82
CA PRO A 16 -22.23 -5.75 11.56
C PRO A 16 -21.96 -5.93 10.08
N GLN A 17 -20.75 -6.37 9.72
CA GLN A 17 -20.42 -6.64 8.33
C GLN A 17 -20.81 -8.07 7.99
N ALA A 18 -21.69 -8.23 6.99
CA ALA A 18 -22.03 -9.54 6.46
C ALA A 18 -20.79 -10.16 5.82
N LEU A 19 -20.53 -11.43 6.14
CA LEU A 19 -19.44 -12.21 5.59
C LEU A 19 -20.04 -13.39 4.85
N ALA A 20 -19.62 -13.61 3.61
CA ALA A 20 -19.92 -14.82 2.86
C ALA A 20 -18.70 -15.74 2.88
N PHE A 21 -18.93 -17.05 2.79
CA PHE A 21 -17.90 -18.05 3.06
C PHE A 21 -17.91 -19.14 1.99
N SER A 22 -16.73 -19.49 1.48
CA SER A 22 -16.53 -20.61 0.56
C SER A 22 -15.10 -21.16 0.71
N GLU A 23 -14.94 -22.49 0.77
CA GLU A 23 -13.64 -23.18 0.64
C GLU A 23 -12.43 -22.56 1.41
N GLY A 24 -12.61 -22.26 2.70
CA GLY A 24 -11.55 -21.68 3.51
C GLY A 24 -11.19 -20.24 3.10
N THR A 25 -12.17 -19.49 2.58
CA THR A 25 -12.07 -18.07 2.25
C THR A 25 -13.25 -17.30 2.82
N VAL A 26 -13.02 -16.03 3.11
CA VAL A 26 -14.03 -15.09 3.57
C VAL A 26 -14.21 -14.00 2.52
N HIS A 27 -15.41 -13.96 1.93
CA HIS A 27 -15.85 -12.89 1.06
C HIS A 27 -16.38 -11.75 1.91
N ILE A 28 -15.77 -10.59 1.74
CA ILE A 28 -16.19 -9.37 2.41
C ILE A 28 -16.72 -8.43 1.32
N PRO A 29 -18.00 -8.02 1.38
CA PRO A 29 -18.56 -7.05 0.44
C PRO A 29 -17.71 -5.78 0.42
N GLN A 30 -17.58 -5.17 -0.77
CA GLN A 30 -16.99 -3.83 -0.91
C GLN A 30 -17.96 -2.77 -0.38
N ASP A 31 -18.30 -2.83 0.90
CA ASP A 31 -19.00 -1.73 1.55
C ASP A 31 -18.03 -0.54 1.66
N VAL A 32 -18.60 0.67 1.74
CA VAL A 32 -17.84 1.93 1.93
C VAL A 32 -16.79 1.72 3.05
N PRO A 33 -15.49 1.94 2.79
CA PRO A 33 -14.44 1.73 3.79
C PRO A 33 -14.65 2.64 5.01
N ALA A 34 -14.37 2.14 6.23
CA ALA A 34 -14.41 3.00 7.41
C ALA A 34 -13.25 3.97 7.38
N GLY A 35 -13.58 5.26 7.38
CA GLY A 35 -12.59 6.32 7.40
C GLY A 35 -11.77 6.45 6.11
N PHE A 36 -11.00 7.52 6.08
CA PHE A 36 -10.12 7.86 4.98
C PHE A 36 -8.84 8.49 5.53
N THR A 37 -7.79 8.50 4.73
CA THR A 37 -6.57 9.28 4.98
C THR A 37 -6.42 10.24 3.82
N ARG A 38 -5.75 11.37 4.07
CA ARG A 38 -5.40 12.36 3.05
C ARG A 38 -3.91 12.28 2.79
N GLU A 39 -3.53 12.48 1.55
CA GLU A 39 -2.13 12.66 1.20
C GLU A 39 -1.83 14.16 1.18
N GLU A 40 -0.80 14.55 1.92
CA GLU A 40 -0.21 15.88 1.81
C GLU A 40 0.92 15.81 0.79
N ARG A 41 0.97 16.82 -0.09
CA ARG A 41 1.83 16.81 -1.27
C ARG A 41 2.66 18.08 -1.30
N VAL A 42 3.96 17.90 -1.44
CA VAL A 42 4.92 18.99 -1.58
C VAL A 42 5.63 18.80 -2.92
N PRO A 43 5.49 19.72 -3.89
CA PRO A 43 6.23 19.63 -5.14
C PRO A 43 7.74 19.65 -4.87
N ILE A 44 8.47 18.67 -5.41
CA ILE A 44 9.92 18.56 -5.24
C ILE A 44 10.68 18.68 -6.56
N GLY A 45 10.03 18.55 -7.71
CA GLY A 45 10.74 18.64 -8.97
C GLY A 45 9.96 18.13 -10.18
N ARG A 46 10.72 17.67 -11.18
CA ARG A 46 10.21 17.24 -12.49
C ARG A 46 10.78 15.90 -12.91
N LEU A 47 9.93 15.04 -13.44
CA LEU A 47 10.30 13.90 -14.27
C LEU A 47 10.49 14.40 -15.70
N VAL A 48 11.67 14.17 -16.28
CA VAL A 48 12.08 14.62 -17.61
C VAL A 48 12.09 13.44 -18.58
N PHE A 49 11.29 13.55 -19.63
CA PHE A 49 11.10 12.51 -20.65
C PHE A 49 12.04 12.73 -21.86
N PRO A 50 12.35 11.68 -22.64
CA PRO A 50 12.94 11.84 -23.96
C PRO A 50 12.13 12.82 -24.81
N GLY A 51 12.78 13.78 -25.46
CA GLY A 51 12.09 14.85 -26.20
C GLY A 51 11.71 16.08 -25.37
N GLY A 52 11.97 16.06 -24.04
CA GLY A 52 11.91 17.26 -23.20
C GLY A 52 10.57 17.55 -22.54
N ALA A 53 9.56 16.68 -22.71
CA ALA A 53 8.33 16.75 -21.92
C ALA A 53 8.64 16.58 -20.42
N ARG A 54 7.80 17.17 -19.56
CA ARG A 54 8.04 17.22 -18.10
C ARG A 54 6.77 16.98 -17.30
N ALA A 55 6.80 16.04 -16.35
CA ALA A 55 5.74 15.83 -15.36
C ALA A 55 6.21 16.27 -13.96
N GLY A 56 5.30 16.70 -13.09
CA GLY A 56 5.64 17.02 -11.70
C GLY A 56 6.07 15.77 -10.92
N VAL A 57 6.89 15.95 -9.89
CA VAL A 57 7.24 14.92 -8.90
C VAL A 57 7.00 15.54 -7.53
N ASP A 58 6.22 14.85 -6.69
CA ASP A 58 5.85 15.32 -5.36
C ASP A 58 6.49 14.43 -4.28
N ALA A 59 6.87 15.04 -3.16
CA ALA A 59 6.97 14.36 -1.89
C ALA A 59 5.56 14.19 -1.31
N VAL A 60 5.23 12.97 -0.90
CA VAL A 60 3.89 12.58 -0.46
C VAL A 60 3.96 12.02 0.94
N GLU A 61 3.27 12.70 1.86
CA GLU A 61 3.10 12.27 3.24
C GLU A 61 1.66 11.76 3.46
N LEU A 62 1.53 10.65 4.20
CA LEU A 62 0.23 10.11 4.56
C LEU A 62 -0.28 10.75 5.86
N GLY A 63 -1.31 11.57 5.75
CA GLY A 63 -1.98 12.21 6.87
C GLY A 63 -2.75 11.22 7.77
N PRO A 64 -3.24 11.68 8.92
CA PRO A 64 -3.90 10.83 9.90
C PRO A 64 -5.21 10.24 9.38
N ALA A 65 -5.62 9.11 9.95
CA ALA A 65 -6.91 8.51 9.66
C ALA A 65 -8.06 9.36 10.21
N LEU A 66 -9.01 9.73 9.34
CA LEU A 66 -10.17 10.55 9.64
C LEU A 66 -11.47 9.78 9.40
N GLY A 67 -12.57 10.24 10.00
CA GLY A 67 -13.90 9.67 9.76
C GLY A 67 -14.12 8.25 10.30
N LEU A 68 -13.28 7.80 11.23
CA LEU A 68 -13.42 6.47 11.82
C LEU A 68 -14.61 6.41 12.81
N PRO A 69 -15.43 5.34 12.78
CA PRO A 69 -16.50 5.14 13.76
C PRO A 69 -15.93 4.92 15.16
N ARG A 70 -16.67 5.23 16.23
CA ARG A 70 -16.20 5.01 17.60
C ARG A 70 -15.80 3.53 17.83
N PRO A 71 -14.68 3.24 18.52
CA PRO A 71 -14.32 1.88 18.89
C PRO A 71 -15.45 1.23 19.70
N GLN A 72 -15.67 -0.07 19.47
CA GLN A 72 -16.65 -0.85 20.22
C GLN A 72 -15.93 -1.93 21.02
N ALA A 73 -16.35 -2.12 22.28
CA ALA A 73 -15.72 -3.07 23.18
C ALA A 73 -15.72 -4.50 22.58
N GLY A 74 -14.52 -5.06 22.37
CA GLY A 74 -14.33 -6.41 21.85
C GLY A 74 -14.62 -6.60 20.36
N GLY A 75 -14.93 -5.54 19.61
CA GLY A 75 -15.15 -5.58 18.16
C GLY A 75 -13.88 -5.30 17.36
N LEU A 76 -13.89 -5.70 16.09
CA LEU A 76 -12.89 -5.29 15.09
C LEU A 76 -13.60 -4.48 13.99
N THR A 77 -12.93 -3.43 13.49
CA THR A 77 -13.44 -2.60 12.39
C THR A 77 -12.60 -2.83 11.14
N LEU A 78 -13.27 -3.21 10.05
CA LEU A 78 -12.59 -3.41 8.78
C LEU A 78 -12.36 -2.07 8.08
N VAL A 79 -11.11 -1.82 7.68
CA VAL A 79 -10.66 -0.61 7.00
C VAL A 79 -9.69 -0.95 5.87
N SER A 80 -9.31 0.06 5.08
CA SER A 80 -8.16 -0.09 4.19
C SER A 80 -6.86 -0.19 5.01
N ARG A 81 -5.85 -0.85 4.46
CA ARG A 81 -4.53 -0.95 5.10
C ARG A 81 -3.95 0.44 5.42
N PHE A 82 -4.04 1.39 4.49
CA PHE A 82 -3.56 2.76 4.71
C PHE A 82 -4.27 3.46 5.88
N VAL A 83 -5.58 3.28 6.01
CA VAL A 83 -6.34 3.85 7.15
C VAL A 83 -5.94 3.19 8.47
N ALA A 84 -5.73 1.87 8.50
CA ALA A 84 -5.23 1.20 9.69
C ALA A 84 -3.84 1.70 10.09
N GLU A 85 -2.93 1.88 9.11
CA GLU A 85 -1.57 2.37 9.36
C GLU A 85 -1.54 3.85 9.79
N ALA A 86 -2.48 4.67 9.32
CA ALA A 86 -2.60 6.08 9.68
C ALA A 86 -3.33 6.31 11.02
N SER A 87 -3.63 5.25 11.79
CA SER A 87 -4.35 5.34 13.05
C SER A 87 -3.59 4.64 14.18
N PRO A 88 -3.56 5.21 15.40
CA PRO A 88 -3.02 4.51 16.57
C PRO A 88 -3.95 3.40 17.10
N ARG A 89 -5.14 3.23 16.51
CA ARG A 89 -6.15 2.28 16.96
C ARG A 89 -5.78 0.84 16.64
N ARG A 90 -5.86 -0.03 17.65
CA ARG A 90 -5.52 -1.46 17.54
C ARG A 90 -6.68 -2.38 17.18
N ASP A 91 -7.90 -1.85 17.10
CA ASP A 91 -9.12 -2.56 16.70
C ASP A 91 -9.40 -2.49 15.19
N LEU A 92 -8.62 -1.69 14.46
CA LEU A 92 -8.69 -1.59 13.01
C LEU A 92 -7.96 -2.76 12.35
N VAL A 93 -8.63 -3.43 11.41
CA VAL A 93 -8.09 -4.54 10.63
C VAL A 93 -8.34 -4.34 9.15
N TYR A 94 -7.53 -4.96 8.31
CA TYR A 94 -7.69 -4.99 6.87
C TYR A 94 -7.60 -6.43 6.36
N ARG A 95 -8.08 -6.65 5.13
CA ARG A 95 -8.01 -7.94 4.45
C ARG A 95 -6.54 -8.32 4.19
N ASP A 96 -6.14 -9.52 4.59
CA ASP A 96 -4.81 -10.09 4.32
C ASP A 96 -4.93 -11.47 3.68
N ARG A 97 -3.85 -11.92 3.01
CA ARG A 97 -3.84 -13.15 2.21
C ARG A 97 -5.02 -13.18 1.24
N LEU A 98 -5.08 -12.12 0.43
CA LEU A 98 -6.14 -11.90 -0.54
C LEU A 98 -6.20 -13.07 -1.53
N VAL A 99 -7.42 -13.53 -1.80
CA VAL A 99 -7.73 -14.42 -2.90
C VAL A 99 -8.17 -13.53 -4.06
N ARG A 100 -7.58 -13.78 -5.23
CA ARG A 100 -7.83 -13.01 -6.44
C ARG A 100 -8.49 -13.89 -7.48
N ASP A 101 -9.33 -13.29 -8.31
CA ASP A 101 -9.83 -13.92 -9.52
C ASP A 101 -8.77 -13.95 -10.63
N GLU A 102 -9.14 -14.50 -11.80
CA GLU A 102 -8.26 -14.60 -12.97
C GLU A 102 -7.80 -13.23 -13.50
N SER A 103 -8.61 -12.20 -13.29
CA SER A 103 -8.30 -10.80 -13.64
C SER A 103 -7.40 -10.11 -12.61
N GLY A 104 -7.06 -10.79 -11.51
CA GLY A 104 -6.24 -10.24 -10.44
C GLY A 104 -7.01 -9.41 -9.40
N HIS A 105 -8.33 -9.30 -9.51
CA HIS A 105 -9.16 -8.56 -8.57
C HIS A 105 -9.32 -9.32 -7.25
N ALA A 106 -9.19 -8.65 -6.11
CA ALA A 106 -9.29 -9.30 -4.80
C ALA A 106 -10.75 -9.56 -4.39
N THR A 107 -11.18 -10.83 -4.47
CA THR A 107 -12.57 -11.27 -4.25
C THR A 107 -12.83 -11.85 -2.86
N ALA A 108 -11.78 -12.33 -2.17
CA ALA A 108 -11.88 -12.85 -0.82
C ALA A 108 -10.58 -12.66 -0.02
N ALA A 109 -10.58 -13.06 1.24
CA ALA A 109 -9.39 -13.07 2.09
C ALA A 109 -9.32 -14.39 2.88
N ARG A 110 -8.10 -14.87 3.14
CA ARG A 110 -7.85 -16.02 4.03
C ARG A 110 -7.44 -15.61 5.44
N ALA A 111 -7.24 -14.31 5.67
CA ALA A 111 -6.87 -13.75 6.95
C ALA A 111 -7.31 -12.29 7.06
N LEU A 112 -7.31 -11.78 8.29
CA LEU A 112 -7.24 -10.34 8.53
C LEU A 112 -5.87 -9.99 9.10
N ALA A 113 -5.48 -8.74 8.97
CA ALA A 113 -4.29 -8.22 9.60
C ALA A 113 -4.55 -6.83 10.18
N ARG A 114 -3.79 -6.47 11.21
CA ARG A 114 -3.59 -5.09 11.63
C ARG A 114 -2.11 -4.73 11.49
N PRO A 115 -1.77 -3.45 11.34
CA PRO A 115 -0.36 -3.06 11.34
C PRO A 115 0.22 -3.31 12.73
N GLY A 116 1.41 -3.90 12.76
CA GLY A 116 2.25 -3.93 13.95
C GLY A 116 3.13 -2.69 14.03
N GLU A 117 4.30 -2.84 14.63
CA GLU A 117 5.34 -1.82 14.63
C GLU A 117 5.98 -1.76 13.25
N ARG A 118 5.75 -0.64 12.55
CA ARG A 118 6.34 -0.40 11.25
C ARG A 118 7.45 0.63 11.36
N VAL A 119 8.62 0.28 10.81
CA VAL A 119 9.69 1.25 10.63
C VAL A 119 9.29 2.16 9.47
N ARG A 120 8.86 3.38 9.79
CA ARG A 120 8.71 4.47 8.82
C ARG A 120 9.85 5.43 8.99
N ARG A 121 10.55 5.70 7.90
CA ARG A 121 11.62 6.69 7.81
C ARG A 121 11.22 7.60 6.65
N PRO A 122 10.56 8.75 6.92
CA PRO A 122 10.41 9.83 5.95
C PRO A 122 11.70 10.07 5.18
N ALA A 123 11.63 10.04 3.84
CA ALA A 123 12.77 10.48 3.07
C ALA A 123 12.93 12.01 3.23
N PRO A 124 14.15 12.53 3.39
CA PRO A 124 14.34 13.97 3.46
C PRO A 124 13.93 14.60 2.12
N ILE A 125 13.10 15.65 2.20
CA ILE A 125 12.73 16.44 1.02
C ILE A 125 14.01 17.13 0.49
N PRO A 126 14.35 16.97 -0.80
CA PRO A 126 15.51 17.63 -1.39
C PRO A 126 15.45 19.17 -1.26
N ALA A 127 16.61 19.79 -1.05
CA ALA A 127 16.72 21.24 -1.08
C ALA A 127 16.75 21.74 -2.54
N GLY A 128 15.60 22.25 -3.02
CA GLY A 128 15.44 22.76 -4.38
C GLY A 128 14.77 21.76 -5.33
N GLU A 129 14.50 22.20 -6.56
CA GLU A 129 13.85 21.35 -7.57
C GLU A 129 14.80 20.25 -8.07
N VAL A 130 14.33 19.00 -8.05
CA VAL A 130 15.03 17.86 -8.66
C VAL A 130 14.60 17.64 -10.10
N GLU A 131 15.54 17.33 -10.98
CA GLU A 131 15.26 16.79 -12.30
C GLU A 131 15.59 15.29 -12.29
N ILE A 132 14.58 14.47 -12.58
CA ILE A 132 14.72 13.02 -12.69
C ILE A 132 14.59 12.67 -14.16
N HIS A 133 15.67 12.27 -14.83
CA HIS A 133 15.60 11.87 -16.23
C HIS A 133 15.19 10.40 -16.34
N LEU A 134 14.33 10.07 -17.31
CA LEU A 134 13.85 8.70 -17.51
C LEU A 134 14.98 7.68 -17.76
N ASP A 135 16.06 8.08 -18.42
CA ASP A 135 17.25 7.24 -18.66
C ASP A 135 18.10 7.01 -17.40
N GLN A 136 17.84 7.74 -16.33
CA GLN A 136 18.45 7.61 -15.01
C GLN A 136 17.56 6.86 -14.00
N LEU A 137 16.40 6.37 -14.43
CA LEU A 137 15.49 5.59 -13.60
C LEU A 137 15.72 4.09 -13.78
N VAL A 138 15.89 3.38 -12.66
CA VAL A 138 15.97 1.92 -12.63
C VAL A 138 14.71 1.37 -11.97
N ASN A 139 13.93 0.60 -12.71
CA ASN A 139 12.74 -0.06 -12.15
C ASN A 139 13.13 -1.30 -11.33
N LEU A 140 12.92 -1.25 -10.02
CA LEU A 140 13.14 -2.39 -9.11
C LEU A 140 11.82 -3.07 -8.71
N THR A 141 10.73 -2.83 -9.43
CA THR A 141 9.49 -3.58 -9.26
C THR A 141 9.50 -4.83 -10.15
N PRO A 142 8.72 -5.88 -9.81
CA PRO A 142 8.72 -7.14 -10.57
C PRO A 142 8.01 -7.07 -11.93
N HIS A 143 7.43 -5.93 -12.28
CA HIS A 143 6.62 -5.74 -13.49
C HIS A 143 7.06 -4.46 -14.21
N ASP A 144 6.72 -4.35 -15.48
CA ASP A 144 6.91 -3.12 -16.24
C ASP A 144 6.20 -1.95 -15.55
N VAL A 145 6.90 -0.82 -15.46
CA VAL A 145 6.28 0.45 -15.06
C VAL A 145 6.09 1.28 -16.32
N VAL A 146 4.84 1.54 -16.68
CA VAL A 146 4.49 2.40 -17.82
C VAL A 146 4.24 3.81 -17.31
N VAL A 147 5.05 4.76 -17.77
CA VAL A 147 4.86 6.20 -17.47
C VAL A 147 4.33 6.89 -18.71
N HIS A 148 3.23 7.62 -18.55
CA HIS A 148 2.62 8.41 -19.61
C HIS A 148 3.10 9.86 -19.50
N SER A 149 3.77 10.35 -20.54
CA SER A 149 4.20 11.74 -20.63
C SER A 149 3.02 12.66 -20.94
N PRO A 150 3.12 13.97 -20.63
CA PRO A 150 2.09 14.95 -20.93
C PRO A 150 1.76 15.11 -22.43
N ASP A 151 2.68 14.75 -23.32
CA ASP A 151 2.46 14.73 -24.78
C ASP A 151 1.75 13.45 -25.28
N GLY A 152 1.38 12.54 -24.37
CA GLY A 152 0.64 11.32 -24.66
C GLY A 152 1.50 10.11 -25.03
N ALA A 153 2.83 10.25 -25.06
CA ALA A 153 3.71 9.11 -25.28
C ALA A 153 3.73 8.16 -24.07
N ARG A 154 3.99 6.88 -24.35
CA ARG A 154 4.10 5.82 -23.34
C ARG A 154 5.55 5.39 -23.23
N HIS A 155 6.08 5.40 -22.02
CA HIS A 155 7.46 5.00 -21.71
C HIS A 155 7.42 3.76 -20.82
N VAL A 156 7.92 2.64 -21.35
CA VAL A 156 7.98 1.37 -20.61
C VAL A 156 9.34 1.25 -19.94
N LEU A 157 9.33 1.12 -18.61
CA LEU A 157 10.51 0.88 -17.80
C LEU A 157 10.51 -0.58 -17.35
N PRO A 158 11.29 -1.47 -18.00
CA PRO A 158 11.32 -2.89 -17.66
C PRO A 158 12.02 -3.12 -16.32
N PRO A 159 11.74 -4.24 -15.62
CA PRO A 159 12.47 -4.63 -14.41
C PRO A 159 13.99 -4.64 -14.64
N GLY A 160 14.72 -3.86 -13.84
CA GLY A 160 16.16 -3.61 -13.96
C GLY A 160 17.00 -4.14 -12.79
N GLY A 161 16.45 -5.06 -11.98
CA GLY A 161 17.16 -5.62 -10.83
C GLY A 161 16.32 -6.60 -10.01
N THR A 162 16.88 -7.07 -8.90
CA THR A 162 16.14 -7.89 -7.94
C THR A 162 15.22 -6.98 -7.12
N PRO A 163 13.90 -7.22 -7.08
CA PRO A 163 13.00 -6.36 -6.34
C PRO A 163 13.31 -6.32 -4.84
N PRO A 164 13.57 -5.15 -4.24
CA PRO A 164 13.75 -5.03 -2.81
C PRO A 164 12.46 -5.39 -2.09
N ARG A 165 12.59 -6.01 -0.92
CA ARG A 165 11.45 -6.40 -0.09
C ARG A 165 11.72 -6.05 1.35
N CYS A 166 10.72 -5.45 2.01
CA CYS A 166 10.78 -5.26 3.45
C CYS A 166 10.68 -6.62 4.15
N ARG A 167 11.51 -6.84 5.16
CA ARG A 167 11.41 -8.04 5.99
C ARG A 167 10.07 -8.07 6.73
N GLU A 168 9.22 -9.03 6.39
CA GLU A 168 7.90 -9.16 6.99
C GLU A 168 7.93 -10.10 8.19
N ARG A 169 7.37 -9.67 9.33
CA ARG A 169 7.12 -10.53 10.49
C ARG A 169 5.62 -10.57 10.75
N ARG A 170 5.11 -11.77 11.05
CA ARG A 170 3.69 -12.00 11.29
C ARG A 170 3.51 -12.69 12.63
N ARG A 171 2.60 -12.18 13.44
CA ARG A 171 2.19 -12.80 14.71
C ARG A 171 0.68 -13.00 14.71
N VAL A 172 0.20 -14.21 14.99
CA VAL A 172 -1.23 -14.43 15.23
C VAL A 172 -1.59 -13.75 16.55
N ILE A 173 -2.53 -12.81 16.51
CA ILE A 173 -2.98 -12.06 17.69
C ILE A 173 -4.42 -12.39 18.09
N SER A 174 -5.21 -12.89 17.15
CA SER A 174 -6.59 -13.32 17.39
C SER A 174 -7.01 -14.28 16.28
N ALA A 175 -8.19 -14.88 16.45
CA ALA A 175 -8.83 -15.68 15.42
C ALA A 175 -10.33 -15.37 15.45
N LEU A 176 -10.89 -15.01 14.30
CA LEU A 176 -12.32 -14.77 14.15
C LEU A 176 -13.03 -16.09 13.88
N PRO A 177 -14.01 -16.48 14.70
CA PRO A 177 -14.84 -17.64 14.41
C PRO A 177 -15.71 -17.37 13.19
N VAL A 178 -15.73 -18.34 12.28
CA VAL A 178 -16.47 -18.29 11.01
C VAL A 178 -17.51 -19.43 11.01
N PRO A 179 -18.75 -19.19 10.53
CA PRO A 179 -19.72 -20.26 10.30
C PRO A 179 -19.11 -21.45 9.52
N GLY A 180 -19.44 -22.67 9.94
CA GLY A 180 -18.81 -23.89 9.39
C GLY A 180 -17.63 -24.43 10.23
N GLY A 181 -17.37 -23.85 11.40
CA GLY A 181 -16.43 -24.40 12.40
C GLY A 181 -14.96 -24.07 12.17
N TRP A 182 -14.64 -23.29 11.12
CA TRP A 182 -13.29 -22.79 10.89
C TRP A 182 -13.05 -21.45 11.62
N THR A 183 -11.78 -21.07 11.75
CA THR A 183 -11.38 -19.79 12.32
C THR A 183 -10.46 -19.05 11.34
N MET A 184 -10.77 -17.78 11.10
CA MET A 184 -9.94 -16.92 10.27
C MET A 184 -8.89 -16.24 11.16
N PRO A 185 -7.59 -16.44 10.91
CA PRO A 185 -6.55 -15.82 11.71
C PRO A 185 -6.55 -14.30 11.53
N VAL A 186 -6.30 -13.59 12.63
CA VAL A 186 -6.00 -12.15 12.64
C VAL A 186 -4.53 -12.01 12.99
N TYR A 187 -3.75 -11.47 12.07
CA TYR A 187 -2.34 -11.22 12.24
C TYR A 187 -2.07 -9.78 12.72
N GLU A 188 -1.00 -9.62 13.46
CA GLU A 188 -0.24 -8.38 13.52
C GLU A 188 0.94 -8.54 12.57
N VAL A 189 1.12 -7.56 11.68
CA VAL A 189 2.13 -7.62 10.61
C VAL A 189 3.08 -6.43 10.73
N ASP A 190 4.36 -6.74 10.94
CA ASP A 190 5.44 -5.77 11.02
C ASP A 190 6.24 -5.79 9.71
N PHE A 191 6.66 -4.60 9.27
CA PHE A 191 7.60 -4.45 8.16
C PHE A 191 8.88 -3.81 8.69
N GLY A 192 9.96 -4.59 8.65
CA GLY A 192 11.31 -4.14 8.98
C GLY A 192 12.00 -3.50 7.78
N GLU A 193 13.32 -3.44 7.85
CA GLU A 193 14.17 -2.84 6.82
C GLU A 193 14.03 -3.55 5.46
N ALA A 194 14.29 -2.80 4.40
CA ALA A 194 14.30 -3.31 3.04
C ALA A 194 15.58 -4.12 2.78
N GLU A 195 15.41 -5.37 2.36
CA GLU A 195 16.46 -6.25 1.88
C GLU A 195 16.59 -6.13 0.35
N ASN A 196 17.77 -6.45 -0.19
CA ASN A 196 18.09 -6.39 -1.63
C ASN A 196 17.93 -5.01 -2.28
N LEU A 197 18.00 -3.94 -1.50
CA LEU A 197 18.01 -2.58 -2.05
C LEU A 197 19.44 -2.21 -2.52
N PRO A 198 19.67 -1.90 -3.81
CA PRO A 198 20.99 -1.53 -4.31
C PRO A 198 21.52 -0.27 -3.64
N GLU A 199 22.84 -0.14 -3.49
CA GLU A 199 23.47 1.09 -3.00
C GLU A 199 23.12 2.31 -3.87
N ARG A 200 23.03 3.48 -3.23
CA ARG A 200 22.76 4.74 -3.92
C ARG A 200 23.89 5.07 -4.89
N ARG A 201 23.52 5.51 -6.09
CA ARG A 201 24.47 6.02 -7.10
C ARG A 201 24.15 7.47 -7.42
N PRO A 202 25.15 8.36 -7.55
CA PRO A 202 24.92 9.74 -7.96
C PRO A 202 24.13 9.83 -9.27
N GLY A 203 23.08 10.63 -9.29
CA GLY A 203 22.24 10.87 -10.47
C GLY A 203 21.28 9.73 -10.85
N VAL A 204 21.27 8.59 -10.15
CA VAL A 204 20.36 7.47 -10.42
C VAL A 204 19.23 7.46 -9.40
N TRP A 205 18.02 7.24 -9.89
CA TRP A 205 16.82 7.05 -9.09
C TRP A 205 16.28 5.63 -9.26
N TYR A 206 15.65 5.10 -8.22
CA TYR A 206 15.09 3.76 -8.25
C TYR A 206 13.57 3.78 -8.04
N ILE A 207 12.84 3.11 -8.94
CA ILE A 207 11.41 2.90 -8.77
C ILE A 207 11.21 1.65 -7.92
N VAL A 208 10.57 1.81 -6.77
CA VAL A 208 10.30 0.73 -5.80
C VAL A 208 8.82 0.70 -5.43
N ASN A 209 8.41 -0.30 -4.65
CA ASN A 209 7.13 -0.26 -3.97
C ASN A 209 7.15 0.84 -2.88
N ARG A 210 6.04 1.58 -2.70
CA ARG A 210 5.89 2.60 -1.66
C ARG A 210 6.34 2.14 -0.28
N PHE A 211 6.03 0.90 0.12
CA PHE A 211 6.43 0.37 1.43
C PHE A 211 7.95 0.25 1.60
N VAL A 212 8.68 -0.02 0.51
CA VAL A 212 10.15 -0.05 0.50
C VAL A 212 10.71 1.37 0.62
N ALA A 213 10.14 2.33 -0.13
CA ALA A 213 10.53 3.74 -0.03
C ALA A 213 10.40 4.25 1.41
N GLU A 214 9.21 4.09 2.00
CA GLU A 214 8.89 4.50 3.37
C GLU A 214 9.72 3.78 4.45
N ALA A 215 10.15 2.52 4.23
CA ALA A 215 10.98 1.79 5.19
C ALA A 215 12.45 2.21 5.13
N SER A 216 12.90 2.74 3.98
CA SER A 216 14.30 3.06 3.74
C SER A 216 14.69 4.48 4.18
N GLY A 217 13.79 5.46 4.05
CA GLY A 217 14.10 6.89 4.22
C GLY A 217 15.12 7.44 3.22
N ARG A 218 15.31 6.75 2.09
CA ARG A 218 16.25 7.19 1.05
C ARG A 218 15.62 8.21 0.10
N PRO A 219 16.31 9.32 -0.17
CA PRO A 219 15.79 10.39 -1.03
C PRO A 219 15.90 10.09 -2.53
N ASP A 220 16.50 8.97 -2.94
CA ASP A 220 16.65 8.55 -4.34
C ASP A 220 15.67 7.43 -4.75
N LEU A 221 14.70 7.12 -3.88
CA LEU A 221 13.67 6.11 -4.15
C LEU A 221 12.34 6.77 -4.43
N VAL A 222 11.74 6.43 -5.57
CA VAL A 222 10.41 6.89 -5.97
C VAL A 222 9.49 5.70 -6.21
N TYR A 223 8.19 5.95 -6.25
CA TYR A 223 7.19 4.94 -6.62
C TYR A 223 6.17 5.51 -7.61
N PRO A 224 5.51 4.65 -8.42
CA PRO A 224 4.48 5.10 -9.36
C PRO A 224 3.34 5.83 -8.66
N ASP A 225 2.97 7.00 -9.17
CA ASP A 225 1.89 7.84 -8.62
C ASP A 225 1.05 8.47 -9.74
N GLY A 226 -0.15 8.97 -9.42
CA GLY A 226 -1.11 9.36 -10.46
C GLY A 226 -1.45 8.16 -11.35
N LEU A 227 -1.82 7.05 -10.72
CA LEU A 227 -2.05 5.75 -11.35
C LEU A 227 -3.16 5.83 -12.40
N ILE A 228 -2.93 5.19 -13.55
CA ILE A 228 -3.89 5.05 -14.64
C ILE A 228 -4.51 3.66 -14.51
N GLN A 229 -5.84 3.63 -14.47
CA GLN A 229 -6.61 2.39 -14.43
C GLN A 229 -7.32 2.15 -15.75
N ASP A 230 -7.44 0.89 -16.14
CA ASP A 230 -8.32 0.50 -17.24
C ASP A 230 -9.79 0.41 -16.78
N GLY A 231 -10.68 0.05 -17.71
CA GLY A 231 -12.11 -0.12 -17.43
C GLY A 231 -12.45 -1.26 -16.46
N THR A 232 -11.47 -2.09 -16.08
CA THR A 232 -11.62 -3.16 -15.08
C THR A 232 -11.03 -2.77 -13.72
N GLY A 233 -10.44 -1.57 -13.61
CA GLY A 233 -9.79 -1.07 -12.40
C GLY A 233 -8.34 -1.55 -12.23
N MET A 234 -7.76 -2.19 -13.24
CA MET A 234 -6.37 -2.65 -13.21
C MET A 234 -5.42 -1.49 -13.52
N ILE A 235 -4.34 -1.38 -12.76
CA ILE A 235 -3.31 -0.36 -13.01
C ILE A 235 -2.56 -0.70 -14.30
N THR A 236 -2.63 0.20 -15.28
CA THR A 236 -1.97 0.06 -16.59
C THR A 236 -0.80 1.01 -16.80
N GLY A 237 -0.65 2.00 -15.91
CA GLY A 237 0.45 2.95 -15.96
C GLY A 237 0.33 4.02 -14.87
N CYS A 238 1.10 5.09 -15.02
CA CYS A 238 1.12 6.24 -14.12
C CYS A 238 1.48 7.52 -14.88
N HIS A 239 1.07 8.66 -14.35
CA HIS A 239 1.42 9.98 -14.90
C HIS A 239 2.65 10.61 -14.24
N THR A 240 2.94 10.23 -13.00
CA THR A 240 3.97 10.84 -12.18
C THR A 240 4.65 9.79 -11.29
N LEU A 241 5.68 10.21 -10.59
CA LEU A 241 6.37 9.46 -9.55
C LEU A 241 6.33 10.28 -8.27
N ALA A 242 6.33 9.60 -7.13
CA ALA A 242 6.32 10.24 -5.82
C ALA A 242 7.48 9.79 -4.93
N LEU A 243 7.97 10.70 -4.09
CA LEU A 243 8.88 10.42 -2.98
C LEU A 243 8.04 10.19 -1.71
N ALA A 244 8.37 9.15 -0.93
CA ALA A 244 7.71 8.91 0.35
C ALA A 244 8.29 9.80 1.45
N ALA A 245 7.57 10.85 1.83
CA ALA A 245 7.95 11.79 2.90
C ALA A 245 7.08 11.58 4.15
#